data_AF-A0A662MWC7-F1
#
_entry.id   AF-A0A662MWC7-F1
#
_cell.length_a   1.000
_cell.length_b   1.000
_cell.length_c   1.000
_cell.angle_alpha   90.00
_cell.angle_beta   90.00
_cell.angle_gamma   90.00
#
_symmetry.space_group_name_H-M   'P 1'
#
loop_
_entity.id
_entity.type
_entity.pdbx_description
1 polymer ?
#
loop_
_entity_poly.entity_id
_entity_poly.type
_entity_poly.pdbx_seq_one_letter_code
_entity_poly.pdbx_strand_id
1 'polypeptide(L)'
;AAKEVAKSGHTLEKKDGKWYFDGEPVKIVGIGRSEDERKDEAQYIGQVLEKAGFTVDVKIVDRRTASGIVYLKDPSGYGWNFYTEGWASSSNVKYSLFRIFQYYSSLLYAPGPVGWKWSPENRKRATLEEVLRFLGDGDIGAGLKMLNLDYYNTGEKIKPLLDWTADDFSLAIYTGEHNGVKMDTEAKYWDFNRLGLAIGLYESFRVFTAENWNFYAVNKRVKFGLVDPVVGLASHWMLRSATKGAAPTTSTTTTQTTTSQAGQTVTVTQTVTQTVTETTTQTAAGGGVCGPAAILGFALLPLLALRKKRK
;
A
#
# COMPACT_ATOMS: atom_id res chain seq x y z
N ALA A 1 4.42 -27.10 -3.43
CA ALA A 1 3.09 -27.27 -4.06
C ALA A 1 2.83 -28.72 -4.47
N ALA A 2 3.32 -29.22 -5.61
CA ALA A 2 3.00 -30.60 -6.06
C ALA A 2 3.32 -31.70 -5.04
N LYS A 3 4.49 -31.63 -4.38
CA LYS A 3 4.86 -32.55 -3.29
C LYS A 3 3.93 -32.47 -2.07
N GLU A 4 3.40 -31.29 -1.76
CA GLU A 4 2.45 -31.11 -0.64
C GLU A 4 1.09 -31.71 -0.99
N VAL A 5 0.58 -31.42 -2.18
CA VAL A 5 -0.69 -31.95 -2.69
C VAL A 5 -0.66 -33.49 -2.77
N ALA A 6 0.48 -34.07 -3.16
CA ALA A 6 0.69 -35.51 -3.18
C ALA A 6 0.59 -36.17 -1.79
N LYS A 7 0.99 -35.50 -0.71
CA LYS A 7 0.83 -36.02 0.66
C LYS A 7 -0.64 -36.21 1.04
N SER A 8 -1.53 -35.43 0.43
CA SER A 8 -2.98 -35.53 0.62
C SER A 8 -3.66 -36.48 -0.37
N GLY A 9 -2.90 -37.25 -1.17
CA GLY A 9 -3.46 -38.21 -2.13
C GLY A 9 -3.96 -37.59 -3.44
N HIS A 10 -3.64 -36.33 -3.69
CA HIS A 10 -4.05 -35.58 -4.88
C HIS A 10 -2.86 -35.33 -5.81
N THR A 11 -3.14 -34.91 -7.04
CA THR A 11 -2.14 -34.62 -8.07
C THR A 11 -2.22 -33.16 -8.50
N LEU A 12 -1.05 -32.54 -8.70
CA LEU A 12 -0.91 -31.20 -9.28
C LEU A 12 0.22 -31.22 -10.30
N GLU A 13 -0.10 -30.98 -11.56
CA GLU A 13 0.83 -31.13 -12.67
C GLU A 13 0.65 -30.03 -13.72
N LYS A 14 1.71 -29.75 -14.48
CA LYS A 14 1.66 -28.81 -15.59
C LYS A 14 1.76 -29.58 -16.90
N LYS A 15 0.68 -29.59 -17.69
CA LYS A 15 0.57 -30.23 -19.02
C LYS A 15 0.31 -29.16 -20.06
N ASP A 16 1.04 -29.17 -21.17
CA ASP A 16 0.88 -28.22 -22.28
C ASP A 16 0.88 -26.74 -21.84
N GLY A 17 1.71 -26.42 -20.85
CA GLY A 17 1.80 -25.07 -20.29
C GLY A 17 0.67 -24.68 -19.34
N LYS A 18 -0.33 -25.55 -19.10
CA LYS A 18 -1.46 -25.34 -18.19
C LYS A 18 -1.38 -26.20 -16.94
N TRP A 19 -1.85 -25.68 -15.81
CA TRP A 19 -1.93 -26.39 -14.53
C TRP A 19 -3.20 -27.23 -14.44
N TYR A 20 -3.05 -28.46 -13.95
CA TYR A 20 -4.12 -29.41 -13.70
C TYR A 20 -4.04 -29.94 -12.28
N PHE A 21 -5.18 -30.01 -11.59
CA PHE A 21 -5.37 -30.63 -10.29
C PHE A 21 -6.29 -31.84 -10.48
N ASP A 22 -5.82 -33.04 -10.16
CA ASP A 22 -6.56 -34.30 -10.41
C ASP A 22 -7.10 -34.45 -11.84
N GLY A 23 -6.29 -34.03 -12.81
CA GLY A 23 -6.65 -34.08 -14.23
C GLY A 23 -7.58 -32.96 -14.70
N GLU A 24 -8.12 -32.14 -13.80
CA GLU A 24 -8.97 -31.00 -14.13
C GLU A 24 -8.16 -29.69 -14.20
N PRO A 25 -8.40 -28.81 -15.19
CA PRO A 25 -7.70 -27.53 -15.28
C PRO A 25 -7.89 -26.69 -14.01
N VAL A 26 -6.80 -26.13 -13.48
CA VAL A 26 -6.87 -25.19 -12.36
C VAL A 26 -7.47 -23.87 -12.84
N LYS A 27 -8.77 -23.69 -12.59
CA LYS A 27 -9.53 -22.50 -12.97
C LYS A 27 -9.45 -21.41 -11.90
N ILE A 28 -9.14 -20.19 -12.32
CA ILE A 28 -9.17 -18.98 -11.50
C ILE A 28 -10.23 -18.03 -12.05
N VAL A 29 -11.18 -17.64 -11.21
CA VAL A 29 -12.24 -16.68 -11.54
C VAL A 29 -11.92 -15.33 -10.89
N GLY A 30 -11.72 -14.31 -11.72
CA GLY A 30 -11.51 -12.93 -11.28
C GLY A 30 -12.77 -12.09 -11.40
N ILE A 31 -12.97 -11.15 -10.48
CA ILE A 31 -14.05 -10.15 -10.55
C ILE A 31 -13.42 -8.76 -10.74
N GLY A 32 -13.76 -8.09 -11.84
CA GLY A 32 -13.33 -6.72 -12.15
C GLY A 32 -14.49 -5.74 -12.14
N ARG A 33 -14.23 -4.50 -11.75
CA ARG A 33 -15.22 -3.40 -11.76
C ARG A 33 -15.20 -2.75 -13.13
N SER A 34 -16.37 -2.40 -13.70
CA SER A 34 -16.46 -1.83 -15.06
C SER A 34 -16.26 -0.31 -15.11
N GLU A 35 -16.32 0.37 -13.97
CA GLU A 35 -16.53 1.82 -13.87
C GLU A 35 -15.25 2.65 -13.93
N ASP A 36 -14.08 2.05 -13.68
CA ASP A 36 -12.83 2.76 -13.51
C ASP A 36 -11.60 1.85 -13.75
N GLU A 37 -10.41 2.32 -13.37
CA GLU A 37 -9.11 1.67 -13.60
C GLU A 37 -9.02 0.22 -13.13
N ARG A 38 -9.86 -0.19 -12.17
CA ARG A 38 -9.94 -1.57 -11.66
C ARG A 38 -10.29 -2.58 -12.76
N LYS A 39 -10.95 -2.14 -13.83
CA LYS A 39 -11.19 -2.98 -15.02
C LYS A 39 -9.88 -3.44 -15.64
N ASP A 40 -9.00 -2.48 -15.90
CA ASP A 40 -7.74 -2.71 -16.61
C ASP A 40 -6.79 -3.53 -15.73
N GLU A 41 -6.79 -3.26 -14.42
CA GLU A 41 -6.09 -4.07 -13.41
C GLU A 41 -6.56 -5.53 -13.42
N ALA A 42 -7.88 -5.77 -13.38
CA ALA A 42 -8.43 -7.13 -13.39
C ALA A 42 -8.05 -7.89 -14.66
N GLN A 43 -8.05 -7.23 -15.81
CA GLN A 43 -7.63 -7.81 -17.08
C GLN A 43 -6.12 -8.11 -17.09
N TYR A 44 -5.30 -7.20 -16.57
CA TYR A 44 -3.85 -7.39 -16.48
C TYR A 44 -3.50 -8.58 -15.58
N ILE A 45 -4.08 -8.65 -14.37
CA ILE A 45 -3.91 -9.78 -13.45
C ILE A 45 -4.31 -11.08 -14.14
N GLY A 46 -5.44 -11.09 -14.87
CA GLY A 46 -5.88 -12.24 -15.64
C GLY A 46 -4.83 -12.72 -16.63
N GLN A 47 -4.26 -11.81 -17.43
CA GLN A 47 -3.21 -12.13 -18.40
C GLN A 47 -1.94 -12.68 -17.74
N VAL A 48 -1.53 -12.12 -16.59
CA VAL A 48 -0.37 -12.61 -15.83
C VAL A 48 -0.62 -14.05 -15.36
N LEU A 49 -1.81 -14.34 -14.84
CA LEU A 49 -2.18 -15.68 -14.38
C LEU A 49 -2.29 -16.69 -15.54
N GLU A 50 -2.82 -16.27 -16.69
CA GLU A 50 -2.85 -17.13 -17.88
C GLU A 50 -1.44 -17.50 -18.36
N LYS A 51 -0.51 -16.53 -18.37
CA LYS A 51 0.91 -16.75 -18.70
C LYS A 51 1.59 -17.66 -17.68
N ALA A 52 1.18 -17.61 -16.41
CA ALA A 52 1.67 -18.53 -15.37
C ALA A 52 1.17 -19.97 -15.58
N GLY A 53 0.15 -20.17 -16.43
CA GLY A 53 -0.39 -21.47 -16.81
C GLY A 53 -1.75 -21.79 -16.22
N PHE A 54 -2.46 -20.82 -15.63
CA PHE A 54 -3.82 -21.07 -15.14
C PHE A 54 -4.86 -20.94 -16.25
N THR A 55 -6.00 -21.57 -16.06
CA THR A 55 -7.22 -21.26 -16.83
C THR A 55 -7.90 -20.11 -16.12
N VAL A 56 -8.14 -18.98 -16.80
CA VAL A 56 -8.62 -17.77 -16.13
C VAL A 56 -9.92 -17.28 -16.75
N ASP A 57 -10.84 -16.83 -15.90
CA ASP A 57 -12.14 -16.27 -16.28
C ASP A 57 -12.35 -14.95 -15.52
N VAL A 58 -12.10 -13.82 -16.18
CA VAL A 58 -12.24 -12.49 -15.58
C VAL A 58 -13.61 -11.90 -15.93
N LYS A 59 -14.46 -11.73 -14.92
CA LYS A 59 -15.80 -11.17 -15.04
C LYS A 59 -15.78 -9.68 -14.75
N ILE A 60 -15.90 -8.85 -15.78
CA ILE A 60 -16.04 -7.40 -15.63
C ILE A 60 -17.52 -7.06 -15.43
N VAL A 61 -17.86 -6.53 -14.25
CA VAL A 61 -19.24 -6.28 -13.83
C VAL A 61 -19.39 -4.94 -13.09
N ASP A 62 -20.62 -4.42 -13.02
CA ASP A 62 -20.95 -3.21 -12.26
C ASP A 62 -20.90 -3.41 -10.73
N ARG A 63 -21.05 -2.33 -9.97
CA ARG A 63 -20.86 -2.31 -8.50
C ARG A 63 -21.81 -3.22 -7.79
N ARG A 64 -23.07 -3.15 -8.18
CA ARG A 64 -24.13 -3.91 -7.53
C ARG A 64 -23.89 -5.39 -7.75
N THR A 65 -23.56 -5.76 -8.99
CA THR A 65 -23.26 -7.15 -9.35
C THR A 65 -22.00 -7.66 -8.65
N ALA A 66 -20.90 -6.90 -8.65
CA ALA A 66 -19.66 -7.26 -7.94
C ALA A 66 -19.91 -7.46 -6.44
N SER A 67 -20.55 -6.49 -5.77
CA SER A 67 -20.86 -6.59 -4.34
C SER A 67 -21.76 -7.80 -4.02
N GLY A 68 -22.71 -8.11 -4.90
CA GLY A 68 -23.54 -9.31 -4.80
C GLY A 68 -22.74 -10.61 -4.86
N ILE A 69 -21.73 -10.69 -5.73
CA ILE A 69 -20.86 -11.88 -5.85
C ILE A 69 -19.91 -12.00 -4.67
N VAL A 70 -19.28 -10.89 -4.26
CA VAL A 70 -18.14 -10.89 -3.33
C VAL A 70 -18.59 -10.95 -1.87
N TYR A 71 -19.60 -10.17 -1.48
CA TYR A 71 -20.02 -10.04 -0.07
C TYR A 71 -21.34 -10.74 0.24
N LEU A 72 -22.15 -11.01 -0.78
CA LEU A 72 -23.51 -11.56 -0.61
C LEU A 72 -23.64 -12.98 -1.17
N LYS A 73 -22.56 -13.78 -1.13
CA LYS A 73 -22.58 -15.23 -1.37
C LYS A 73 -21.81 -15.98 -0.30
N ASP A 74 -22.18 -17.24 -0.09
CA ASP A 74 -21.46 -18.13 0.81
C ASP A 74 -20.04 -18.39 0.28
N PRO A 75 -18.99 -18.05 1.05
CA PRO A 75 -17.61 -18.25 0.62
C PRO A 75 -17.23 -19.73 0.44
N SER A 76 -17.95 -20.67 1.08
CA SER A 76 -17.74 -22.12 0.88
C SER A 76 -18.03 -22.57 -0.55
N GLY A 77 -18.84 -21.82 -1.30
CA GLY A 77 -19.08 -22.08 -2.71
C GLY A 77 -17.90 -21.76 -3.63
N TYR A 78 -16.84 -21.13 -3.11
CA TYR A 78 -15.57 -20.86 -3.79
C TYR A 78 -15.71 -20.29 -5.22
N GLY A 79 -16.69 -19.40 -5.43
CA GLY A 79 -17.11 -18.95 -6.76
C GLY A 79 -16.22 -17.89 -7.43
N TRP A 80 -15.21 -17.38 -6.72
CA TRP A 80 -14.25 -16.40 -7.21
C TRP A 80 -12.94 -16.49 -6.40
N ASN A 81 -11.85 -15.99 -6.98
CA ASN A 81 -10.49 -16.10 -6.43
C ASN A 81 -9.83 -14.74 -6.19
N PHE A 82 -10.09 -13.75 -7.04
CA PHE A 82 -9.65 -12.38 -6.83
C PHE A 82 -10.72 -11.38 -7.23
N TYR A 83 -10.66 -10.19 -6.61
CA TYR A 83 -11.54 -9.08 -6.89
C TYR A 83 -10.75 -7.76 -6.77
N THR A 84 -10.82 -6.93 -7.80
CA THR A 84 -10.20 -5.58 -7.79
C THR A 84 -11.12 -4.61 -7.06
N GLU A 85 -10.76 -4.26 -5.82
CA GLU A 85 -11.54 -3.38 -4.93
C GLU A 85 -10.89 -2.00 -4.79
N GLY A 86 -11.67 -0.97 -4.44
CA GLY A 86 -11.15 0.33 -4.04
C GLY A 86 -11.37 0.56 -2.55
N TRP A 87 -10.32 0.94 -1.81
CA TRP A 87 -10.41 1.28 -0.39
C TRP A 87 -10.60 2.77 -0.19
N ALA A 88 -11.51 3.14 0.73
CA ALA A 88 -11.54 4.50 1.25
C ALA A 88 -10.33 4.74 2.16
N SER A 89 -9.70 5.90 2.03
CA SER A 89 -8.62 6.33 2.92
C SER A 89 -9.08 6.30 4.38
N SER A 90 -8.34 5.60 5.25
CA SER A 90 -8.65 5.45 6.68
C SER A 90 -7.47 5.87 7.55
N SER A 91 -7.73 6.32 8.77
CA SER A 91 -6.68 6.90 9.60
C SER A 91 -5.63 5.89 10.06
N ASN A 92 -4.36 6.28 9.98
CA ASN A 92 -3.25 5.55 10.59
C ASN A 92 -3.25 5.79 12.09
N VAL A 93 -3.40 4.72 12.87
CA VAL A 93 -3.37 4.76 14.34
C VAL A 93 -2.11 4.04 14.79
N LYS A 94 -1.19 4.76 15.46
CA LYS A 94 0.09 4.18 15.94
C LYS A 94 -0.15 2.95 16.80
N TYR A 95 -1.12 3.03 17.70
CA TYR A 95 -1.54 1.93 18.57
C TYR A 95 -2.95 1.47 18.18
N SER A 96 -3.09 0.83 17.03
CA SER A 96 -4.37 0.23 16.67
C SER A 96 -4.65 -0.98 17.54
N LEU A 97 -5.80 -0.98 18.21
CA LEU A 97 -6.29 -2.12 18.98
C LEU A 97 -7.17 -3.07 18.14
N PHE A 98 -7.32 -2.78 16.84
CA PHE A 98 -8.39 -3.37 16.04
C PHE A 98 -7.94 -4.02 14.73
N ARG A 99 -6.68 -3.84 14.28
CA ARG A 99 -6.25 -4.39 12.97
C ARG A 99 -6.27 -5.92 12.93
N ILE A 100 -5.69 -6.59 13.92
CA ILE A 100 -5.71 -8.06 13.97
C ILE A 100 -7.16 -8.56 14.15
N PHE A 101 -7.91 -7.91 15.03
CA PHE A 101 -9.33 -8.19 15.28
C PHE A 101 -10.19 -8.06 14.00
N GLN A 102 -9.92 -7.05 13.16
CA GLN A 102 -10.71 -6.78 11.97
C GLN A 102 -10.39 -7.69 10.79
N TYR A 103 -9.10 -7.93 10.54
CA TYR A 103 -8.65 -8.59 9.30
C TYR A 103 -8.31 -10.06 9.47
N TYR A 104 -7.94 -10.48 10.69
CA TYR A 104 -7.37 -11.80 10.94
C TYR A 104 -8.07 -12.54 12.06
N SER A 105 -9.12 -11.99 12.67
CA SER A 105 -9.90 -12.69 13.71
C SER A 105 -11.26 -13.15 13.20
N SER A 106 -11.68 -14.30 13.71
CA SER A 106 -13.03 -14.83 13.54
C SER A 106 -14.06 -14.13 14.44
N LEU A 107 -13.63 -13.20 15.30
CA LEU A 107 -14.49 -12.56 16.29
C LEU A 107 -15.31 -11.38 15.74
N LEU A 108 -15.00 -10.88 14.54
CA LEU A 108 -15.67 -9.72 13.96
C LEU A 108 -16.54 -10.06 12.75
N TYR A 109 -15.96 -10.02 11.55
CA TYR A 109 -16.71 -10.15 10.30
C TYR A 109 -16.67 -11.60 9.80
N ALA A 110 -17.78 -12.28 9.98
CA ALA A 110 -18.25 -13.27 9.02
C ALA A 110 -19.07 -12.52 7.94
N PRO A 111 -19.17 -12.99 6.67
CA PRO A 111 -20.21 -12.55 5.72
C PRO A 111 -21.63 -12.87 6.24
N GLY A 112 -22.01 -12.20 7.34
CA GLY A 112 -23.28 -12.33 8.04
C GLY A 112 -24.52 -11.96 7.23
N PRO A 113 -24.47 -11.06 6.22
CA PRO A 113 -25.62 -10.81 5.35
C PRO A 113 -26.12 -12.03 4.56
N VAL A 114 -25.33 -13.10 4.43
CA VAL A 114 -25.74 -14.37 3.81
C VAL A 114 -25.88 -15.53 4.81
N GLY A 115 -25.94 -15.21 6.10
CA GLY A 115 -26.07 -16.23 7.14
C GLY A 115 -24.81 -17.04 7.41
N TRP A 116 -23.69 -16.73 6.75
CA TRP A 116 -22.42 -17.35 7.07
C TRP A 116 -21.93 -16.87 8.42
N LYS A 117 -21.45 -17.80 9.25
CA LYS A 117 -20.94 -17.55 10.59
C LYS A 117 -19.72 -18.40 10.82
N TRP A 118 -18.79 -17.87 11.60
CA TRP A 118 -17.73 -18.69 12.19
C TRP A 118 -18.36 -19.75 13.11
N SER A 119 -17.98 -21.01 12.91
CA SER A 119 -18.41 -22.19 13.66
C SER A 119 -17.17 -23.04 13.99
N PRO A 120 -17.19 -23.86 15.06
CA PRO A 120 -16.07 -24.75 15.38
C PRO A 120 -15.61 -25.62 14.20
N GLU A 121 -16.55 -26.01 13.33
CA GLU A 121 -16.30 -26.85 12.14
C GLU A 121 -15.64 -26.08 10.99
N ASN A 122 -15.72 -24.74 10.96
CA ASN A 122 -15.05 -23.88 9.96
C ASN A 122 -13.95 -22.98 10.57
N ARG A 123 -13.55 -23.26 11.83
CA ARG A 123 -12.60 -22.48 12.63
C ARG A 123 -11.33 -23.27 12.98
N LYS A 124 -10.84 -24.14 12.09
CA LYS A 124 -9.46 -24.60 12.28
C LYS A 124 -8.53 -23.40 12.08
N ARG A 125 -7.92 -22.95 13.18
CA ARG A 125 -6.98 -21.83 13.20
C ARG A 125 -5.58 -22.34 13.38
N ALA A 126 -4.63 -21.70 12.71
CA ALA A 126 -3.23 -21.97 12.94
C ALA A 126 -2.83 -21.50 14.34
N THR A 127 -2.06 -22.32 15.04
CA THR A 127 -1.45 -21.91 16.30
C THR A 127 -0.16 -21.14 16.04
N LEU A 128 0.28 -20.35 17.02
CA LEU A 128 1.57 -19.71 16.94
C LEU A 128 2.72 -20.72 16.74
N GLU A 129 2.65 -21.89 17.39
CA GLU A 129 3.65 -22.94 17.22
C GLU A 129 3.77 -23.37 15.76
N GLU A 130 2.64 -23.65 15.09
CA GLU A 130 2.63 -24.05 13.68
C GLU A 130 3.31 -22.98 12.80
N VAL A 131 3.03 -21.70 13.06
CA VAL A 131 3.59 -20.57 12.31
C VAL A 131 5.09 -20.42 12.57
N LEU A 132 5.54 -20.51 13.83
CA LEU A 132 6.97 -20.40 14.16
C LEU A 132 7.77 -21.56 13.58
N ARG A 133 7.21 -22.77 13.59
CA ARG A 133 7.83 -23.93 12.93
C ARG A 133 7.87 -23.76 11.42
N PHE A 134 6.82 -23.23 10.80
CA PHE A 134 6.82 -22.94 9.37
C PHE A 134 7.91 -21.93 9.00
N LEU A 135 8.03 -20.83 9.75
CA LEU A 135 9.05 -19.80 9.52
C LEU A 135 10.47 -20.33 9.75
N GLY A 136 10.66 -21.19 10.75
CA GLY A 136 11.96 -21.70 11.14
C GLY A 136 12.33 -23.07 10.56
N ASP A 137 11.68 -23.53 9.49
CA ASP A 137 11.91 -24.86 8.89
C ASP A 137 11.87 -26.02 9.93
N GLY A 138 10.94 -25.91 10.89
CA GLY A 138 10.72 -26.84 12.00
C GLY A 138 11.27 -26.38 13.35
N ASP A 139 12.20 -25.40 13.37
CA ASP A 139 12.81 -24.85 14.58
C ASP A 139 12.11 -23.55 15.06
N ILE A 140 11.52 -23.60 16.26
CA ILE A 140 10.79 -22.46 16.83
C ILE A 140 11.72 -21.25 17.08
N GLY A 141 12.97 -21.49 17.48
CA GLY A 141 13.94 -20.42 17.77
C GLY A 141 14.35 -19.66 16.51
N ALA A 142 14.52 -20.35 15.40
CA ALA A 142 14.75 -19.76 14.09
C ALA A 142 13.54 -18.94 13.64
N GLY A 143 12.32 -19.47 13.82
CA GLY A 143 11.08 -18.74 13.54
C GLY A 143 10.95 -17.44 14.34
N LEU A 144 11.28 -17.48 15.64
CA LEU A 144 11.28 -16.28 16.49
C LEU A 144 12.26 -15.21 16.01
N LYS A 145 13.46 -15.62 15.58
CA LYS A 145 14.48 -14.69 15.07
C LYS A 145 14.00 -13.95 13.82
N MET A 146 13.23 -14.61 12.95
CA MET A 146 12.67 -13.96 11.76
C MET A 146 11.66 -12.86 12.09
N LEU A 147 10.90 -13.00 13.18
CA LEU A 147 9.88 -12.02 13.58
C LEU A 147 10.46 -10.77 14.26
N ASN A 148 11.74 -10.79 14.63
CA ASN A 148 12.46 -9.67 15.26
C ASN A 148 11.65 -9.02 16.41
N LEU A 149 11.32 -9.85 17.40
CA LEU A 149 10.51 -9.48 18.56
C LEU A 149 11.34 -8.77 19.64
N ASP A 150 10.72 -7.86 20.38
CA ASP A 150 11.38 -7.04 21.39
C ASP A 150 11.33 -7.68 22.79
N TYR A 151 10.15 -8.16 23.20
CA TYR A 151 9.92 -8.78 24.49
C TYR A 151 9.88 -10.32 24.41
N TYR A 152 9.08 -10.89 23.51
CA TYR A 152 8.83 -12.33 23.38
C TYR A 152 9.91 -13.04 22.54
N ASN A 153 11.16 -12.68 22.75
CA ASN A 153 12.30 -13.05 21.92
C ASN A 153 13.06 -14.31 22.38
N THR A 154 12.57 -15.01 23.40
CA THR A 154 13.18 -16.25 23.90
C THR A 154 12.14 -17.37 23.97
N GLY A 155 12.60 -18.62 23.89
CA GLY A 155 11.74 -19.81 24.01
C GLY A 155 10.93 -19.82 25.30
N GLU A 156 11.53 -19.41 26.43
CA GLU A 156 10.83 -19.34 27.72
C GLU A 156 9.68 -18.34 27.72
N LYS A 157 9.90 -17.15 27.15
CA LYS A 157 8.88 -16.09 27.13
C LYS A 157 7.75 -16.39 26.15
N ILE A 158 8.04 -17.00 25.00
CA ILE A 158 7.01 -17.33 24.01
C ILE A 158 6.16 -18.53 24.41
N LYS A 159 6.71 -19.45 25.22
CA LYS A 159 6.08 -20.73 25.58
C LYS A 159 4.59 -20.61 25.97
N PRO A 160 4.15 -19.63 26.79
CA PRO A 160 2.74 -19.50 27.17
C PRO A 160 1.79 -19.14 26.02
N LEU A 161 2.34 -18.71 24.87
CA LEU A 161 1.59 -18.23 23.71
C LEU A 161 1.58 -19.22 22.55
N LEU A 162 2.26 -20.37 22.66
CA LEU A 162 2.44 -21.30 21.54
C LEU A 162 1.12 -21.86 21.00
N ASP A 163 0.14 -22.09 21.88
CA ASP A 163 -1.20 -22.56 21.50
C ASP A 163 -2.15 -21.42 21.10
N TRP A 164 -1.71 -20.16 21.17
CA TRP A 164 -2.55 -19.02 20.82
C TRP A 164 -2.77 -18.94 19.32
N THR A 165 -3.97 -18.53 18.95
CA THR A 165 -4.41 -18.23 17.59
C THR A 165 -4.48 -16.72 17.37
N ALA A 166 -4.74 -16.26 16.14
CA ALA A 166 -4.96 -14.83 15.91
C ALA A 166 -6.17 -14.27 16.69
N ASP A 167 -7.14 -15.11 17.10
CA ASP A 167 -8.25 -14.68 17.96
C ASP A 167 -7.78 -14.34 19.37
N ASP A 168 -6.87 -15.15 19.94
CA ASP A 168 -6.31 -14.93 21.27
C ASP A 168 -5.48 -13.65 21.31
N PHE A 169 -4.63 -13.44 20.30
CA PHE A 169 -3.90 -12.17 20.14
C PHE A 169 -4.84 -10.98 19.95
N SER A 170 -5.90 -11.15 19.17
CA SER A 170 -6.90 -10.11 18.94
C SER A 170 -7.61 -9.71 20.22
N LEU A 171 -8.01 -10.68 21.05
CA LEU A 171 -8.58 -10.43 22.36
C LEU A 171 -7.58 -9.71 23.25
N ALA A 172 -6.36 -10.24 23.39
CA ALA A 172 -5.33 -9.64 24.26
C ALA A 172 -5.00 -8.19 23.89
N ILE A 173 -4.93 -7.88 22.59
CA ILE A 173 -4.72 -6.51 22.09
C ILE A 173 -5.92 -5.63 22.40
N TYR A 174 -7.14 -6.14 22.23
CA TYR A 174 -8.37 -5.37 22.39
C TYR A 174 -8.72 -5.10 23.86
N THR A 175 -8.56 -6.09 24.73
CA THR A 175 -8.91 -6.02 26.17
C THR A 175 -7.73 -5.66 27.06
N GLY A 176 -6.49 -5.74 26.56
CA GLY A 176 -5.25 -5.52 27.32
C GLY A 176 -4.75 -6.76 28.07
N GLU A 177 -5.56 -7.83 28.17
CA GLU A 177 -5.20 -9.08 28.82
C GLU A 177 -6.04 -10.23 28.25
N HIS A 178 -5.42 -11.39 28.05
CA HIS A 178 -6.12 -12.62 27.69
C HIS A 178 -5.42 -13.82 28.31
N ASN A 179 -6.20 -14.79 28.83
CA ASN A 179 -5.69 -16.01 29.47
C ASN A 179 -4.58 -15.76 30.52
N GLY A 180 -4.71 -14.69 31.31
CA GLY A 180 -3.74 -14.31 32.35
C GLY A 180 -2.45 -13.66 31.84
N VAL A 181 -2.32 -13.42 30.53
CA VAL A 181 -1.18 -12.71 29.93
C VAL A 181 -1.56 -11.26 29.63
N LYS A 182 -0.87 -10.33 30.30
CA LYS A 182 -1.07 -8.88 30.15
C LYS A 182 -0.20 -8.27 29.06
N MET A 183 -0.80 -7.40 28.25
CA MET A 183 -0.14 -6.50 27.31
C MET A 183 0.15 -5.15 28.00
N ASP A 184 1.03 -5.16 28.99
CA ASP A 184 1.30 -4.06 29.92
C ASP A 184 2.52 -3.20 29.56
N THR A 185 3.14 -3.43 28.41
CA THR A 185 4.28 -2.66 27.92
C THR A 185 4.17 -2.41 26.42
N GLU A 186 4.83 -1.36 25.93
CA GLU A 186 4.88 -1.06 24.49
C GLU A 186 5.55 -2.18 23.69
N ALA A 187 6.61 -2.81 24.22
CA ALA A 187 7.28 -3.94 23.55
C ALA A 187 6.32 -5.13 23.35
N LYS A 188 5.55 -5.48 24.38
CA LYS A 188 4.52 -6.53 24.27
C LYS A 188 3.43 -6.17 23.27
N TYR A 189 3.01 -4.89 23.20
CA TYR A 189 2.03 -4.44 22.21
C TYR A 189 2.52 -4.70 20.78
N TRP A 190 3.75 -4.29 20.46
CA TRP A 190 4.30 -4.48 19.12
C TRP A 190 4.51 -5.96 18.80
N ASP A 191 4.99 -6.74 19.76
CA ASP A 191 5.14 -8.19 19.58
C ASP A 191 3.81 -8.90 19.38
N PHE A 192 2.77 -8.56 20.13
CA PHE A 192 1.43 -9.13 19.94
C PHE A 192 0.87 -8.84 18.55
N ASN A 193 1.08 -7.62 18.05
CA ASN A 193 0.68 -7.28 16.68
C ASN A 193 1.50 -8.04 15.63
N ARG A 194 2.82 -8.20 15.81
CA ARG A 194 3.66 -9.01 14.91
C ARG A 194 3.27 -10.48 14.90
N LEU A 195 3.03 -11.06 16.07
CA LEU A 195 2.64 -12.46 16.24
C LEU A 195 1.25 -12.72 15.65
N GLY A 196 0.26 -11.88 15.99
CA GLY A 196 -1.08 -11.96 15.43
C GLY A 196 -1.11 -11.75 13.92
N LEU A 197 -0.30 -10.82 13.40
CA LEU A 197 -0.14 -10.61 11.96
C LEU A 197 0.54 -11.79 11.27
N ALA A 198 1.59 -12.37 11.87
CA ALA A 198 2.28 -13.53 11.30
C ALA A 198 1.31 -14.72 11.14
N ILE A 199 0.47 -14.98 12.14
CA ILE A 199 -0.59 -16.00 12.05
C ILE A 199 -1.60 -15.63 10.97
N GLY A 200 -2.07 -14.37 10.98
CA GLY A 200 -3.01 -13.89 9.97
C GLY A 200 -2.49 -14.03 8.54
N LEU A 201 -1.22 -13.75 8.31
CA LEU A 201 -0.56 -13.92 7.00
C LEU A 201 -0.37 -15.39 6.64
N TYR A 202 -0.01 -16.24 7.60
CA TYR A 202 0.10 -17.68 7.38
C TYR A 202 -1.24 -18.31 6.98
N GLU A 203 -2.34 -17.88 7.58
CA GLU A 203 -3.70 -18.31 7.24
C GLU A 203 -4.26 -17.61 5.98
N SER A 204 -3.63 -16.52 5.54
CA SER A 204 -4.14 -15.74 4.41
C SER A 204 -3.88 -16.43 3.08
N PHE A 205 -4.95 -16.89 2.44
CA PHE A 205 -4.94 -17.32 1.03
C PHE A 205 -4.94 -16.16 0.02
N ARG A 206 -4.62 -14.93 0.45
CA ARG A 206 -4.85 -13.70 -0.34
C ARG A 206 -3.54 -13.00 -0.66
N VAL A 207 -3.28 -12.85 -1.96
CA VAL A 207 -2.29 -11.91 -2.48
C VAL A 207 -3.03 -10.61 -2.76
N PHE A 208 -2.63 -9.52 -2.10
CA PHE A 208 -3.12 -8.19 -2.41
C PHE A 208 -2.18 -7.53 -3.41
N THR A 209 -2.73 -7.08 -4.52
CA THR A 209 -2.12 -6.07 -5.38
C THR A 209 -2.74 -4.72 -4.98
N ALA A 210 -1.92 -3.68 -4.95
CA ALA A 210 -2.36 -2.34 -4.57
C ALA A 210 -1.73 -1.34 -5.52
N GLU A 211 -2.57 -0.49 -6.12
CA GLU A 211 -2.16 0.58 -7.01
C GLU A 211 -2.66 1.93 -6.47
N ASN A 212 -1.76 2.92 -6.47
CA ASN A 212 -2.07 4.28 -6.07
C ASN A 212 -2.22 5.16 -7.31
N TRP A 213 -3.45 5.53 -7.63
CA TRP A 213 -3.79 6.28 -8.85
C TRP A 213 -3.83 7.79 -8.66
N ASN A 214 -4.11 8.24 -7.44
CA ASN A 214 -4.28 9.66 -7.14
C ASN A 214 -3.05 10.22 -6.43
N PHE A 215 -2.40 11.19 -7.08
CA PHE A 215 -1.32 11.98 -6.51
C PHE A 215 -1.76 13.43 -6.36
N TYR A 216 -1.41 14.04 -5.23
CA TYR A 216 -1.55 15.49 -5.09
C TYR A 216 -0.35 16.19 -5.73
N ALA A 217 -0.57 16.81 -6.88
CA ALA A 217 0.46 17.64 -7.51
C ALA A 217 0.62 18.96 -6.72
N VAL A 218 1.79 19.15 -6.08
CA VAL A 218 2.09 20.38 -5.34
C VAL A 218 3.38 21.04 -5.80
N ASN A 219 3.33 22.36 -5.92
CA ASN A 219 4.49 23.16 -6.28
C ASN A 219 5.47 23.21 -5.09
N LYS A 220 6.78 23.08 -5.34
CA LYS A 220 7.84 23.18 -4.31
C LYS A 220 7.82 24.49 -3.50
N ARG A 221 7.19 25.54 -4.06
CA ARG A 221 6.94 26.83 -3.42
C ARG A 221 5.79 26.81 -2.40
N VAL A 222 5.12 25.69 -2.20
CA VAL A 222 4.09 25.52 -1.16
C VAL A 222 4.62 24.53 -0.14
N LYS A 223 4.56 24.92 1.14
CA LYS A 223 4.93 24.09 2.28
C LYS A 223 3.70 23.89 3.15
N PHE A 224 3.48 22.66 3.60
CA PHE A 224 2.34 22.33 4.47
C PHE A 224 2.88 22.07 5.86
N GLY A 225 2.47 22.92 6.81
CA GLY A 225 2.88 22.79 8.21
C GLY A 225 2.23 21.60 8.92
N LEU A 226 1.06 21.18 8.43
CA LEU A 226 0.37 19.98 8.86
C LEU A 226 0.08 19.10 7.66
N VAL A 227 0.61 17.88 7.69
CA VAL A 227 0.25 16.82 6.75
C VAL A 227 -0.64 15.85 7.50
N ASP A 228 -1.82 15.61 6.96
CA ASP A 228 -2.71 14.60 7.47
C ASP A 228 -2.13 13.22 7.10
N PRO A 229 -1.80 12.35 8.06
CA PRO A 229 -1.13 11.08 7.78
C PRO A 229 -2.03 10.05 7.08
N VAL A 230 -3.28 10.43 6.80
CA VAL A 230 -4.36 9.57 6.31
C VAL A 230 -4.68 9.88 4.86
N VAL A 231 -5.13 11.11 4.65
CA VAL A 231 -5.60 11.58 3.35
C VAL A 231 -4.56 12.45 2.65
N GLY A 232 -3.39 12.65 3.30
CA GLY A 232 -2.33 13.52 2.81
C GLY A 232 -2.85 14.93 2.62
N LEU A 233 -2.94 15.35 1.36
CA LEU A 233 -3.39 16.68 0.99
C LEU A 233 -4.91 16.79 0.74
N ALA A 234 -5.71 15.75 1.01
CA ALA A 234 -7.17 15.87 0.99
C ALA A 234 -7.76 16.50 2.26
N SER A 235 -6.97 16.64 3.32
CA SER A 235 -7.47 17.16 4.59
C SER A 235 -7.65 18.67 4.53
N HIS A 236 -8.76 19.17 5.08
CA HIS A 236 -9.00 20.61 5.13
C HIS A 236 -7.98 21.35 6.01
N TRP A 237 -7.38 20.66 7.00
CA TRP A 237 -6.31 21.21 7.84
C TRP A 237 -5.04 21.48 7.05
N MET A 238 -4.77 20.66 6.03
CA MET A 238 -3.59 20.78 5.20
C MET A 238 -3.62 22.08 4.40
N LEU A 239 -4.74 22.41 3.74
CA LEU A 239 -4.91 23.69 3.03
C LEU A 239 -4.74 24.89 3.96
N ARG A 240 -5.22 24.79 5.20
CA ARG A 240 -5.11 25.86 6.21
C ARG A 240 -3.69 26.02 6.74
N SER A 241 -2.88 24.97 6.68
CA SER A 241 -1.46 24.99 7.06
C SER A 241 -0.53 25.33 5.90
N ALA A 242 -1.09 25.57 4.71
CA ALA A 242 -0.31 25.88 3.52
C ALA A 242 0.35 27.25 3.66
N THR A 243 1.66 27.27 3.48
CA THR A 243 2.50 28.47 3.53
C THR A 243 3.32 28.57 2.25
N LYS A 244 3.74 29.79 1.90
CA LYS A 244 4.69 30.00 0.82
C LYS A 244 6.06 29.50 1.27
N GLY A 245 6.59 28.48 0.59
CA GLY A 245 7.99 28.08 0.72
C GLY A 245 8.93 29.20 0.26
N ALA A 246 10.15 29.21 0.82
CA ALA A 246 11.17 30.17 0.42
C ALA A 246 11.35 30.20 -1.11
N ALA A 247 11.58 31.39 -1.66
CA ALA A 247 11.91 31.52 -3.08
C ALA A 247 13.15 30.65 -3.38
N PRO A 248 13.23 30.00 -4.55
CA PRO A 248 14.44 29.28 -4.93
C PRO A 248 15.61 30.26 -4.92
N THR A 249 16.55 30.07 -3.99
CA THR A 249 17.79 30.85 -3.95
C THR A 249 18.68 30.34 -5.08
N THR A 250 18.81 31.11 -6.15
CA THR A 250 19.87 30.86 -7.13
C THR A 250 21.17 31.41 -6.53
N SER A 251 22.03 30.52 -6.05
CA SER A 251 23.38 30.91 -5.65
C SER A 251 24.21 31.15 -6.91
N THR A 252 24.53 32.40 -7.23
CA THR A 252 25.50 32.73 -8.27
C THR A 252 26.88 32.89 -7.62
N THR A 253 27.78 31.94 -7.83
CA THR A 253 29.18 32.08 -7.46
C THR A 253 29.83 33.11 -8.38
N THR A 254 30.18 34.28 -7.86
CA THR A 254 30.96 35.27 -8.61
C THR A 254 32.40 35.21 -8.11
N THR A 255 33.32 34.72 -8.92
CA THR A 255 34.76 34.77 -8.63
C THR A 255 35.29 36.14 -9.06
N GLN A 256 35.68 36.98 -8.10
CA GLN A 256 36.47 38.17 -8.39
C GLN A 256 37.94 37.87 -8.14
N THR A 257 38.77 38.07 -9.17
CA THR A 257 40.22 38.05 -9.07
C THR A 257 40.71 39.49 -8.99
N THR A 258 41.17 39.93 -7.82
CA THR A 258 41.93 41.17 -7.69
C THR A 258 43.42 40.87 -7.72
N THR A 259 44.13 41.51 -8.65
CA THR A 259 45.59 41.47 -8.71
C THR A 259 46.14 42.68 -7.93
N SER A 260 46.79 42.43 -6.79
CA SER A 260 47.64 43.43 -6.14
C SER A 260 49.06 43.35 -6.74
N GLN A 261 49.64 44.51 -7.04
CA GLN A 261 51.04 44.59 -7.45
C GLN A 261 51.95 44.10 -6.31
N ALA A 262 53.01 43.37 -6.71
CA ALA A 262 54.03 42.72 -5.89
C ALA A 262 53.65 41.37 -5.23
N GLY A 263 53.57 40.32 -6.05
CA GLY A 263 54.26 39.05 -5.75
C GLY A 263 53.62 37.99 -4.85
N GLN A 264 52.37 38.12 -4.41
CA GLN A 264 51.65 37.02 -3.74
C GLN A 264 50.21 36.88 -4.25
N THR A 265 49.88 35.71 -4.79
CA THR A 265 48.51 35.32 -5.16
C THR A 265 47.77 34.83 -3.92
N VAL A 266 46.73 35.53 -3.50
CA VAL A 266 45.78 35.05 -2.48
C VAL A 266 44.41 34.91 -3.12
N THR A 267 43.90 33.68 -3.21
CA THR A 267 42.53 33.39 -3.64
C THR A 267 41.60 33.55 -2.45
N VAL A 268 40.72 34.57 -2.47
CA VAL A 268 39.67 34.73 -1.47
C VAL A 268 38.33 34.29 -2.08
N THR A 269 37.81 33.15 -1.64
CA THR A 269 36.45 32.71 -1.97
C THR A 269 35.47 33.36 -1.00
N GLN A 270 34.66 34.31 -1.46
CA GLN A 270 33.50 34.80 -0.69
C GLN A 270 32.20 34.27 -1.27
N THR A 271 31.43 33.56 -0.44
CA THR A 271 30.05 33.18 -0.74
C THR A 271 29.15 34.32 -0.27
N VAL A 272 28.63 35.12 -1.21
CA VAL A 272 27.64 36.17 -0.88
C VAL A 272 26.25 35.65 -1.22
N THR A 273 25.43 35.43 -0.20
CA THR A 273 24.00 35.12 -0.35
C THR A 273 23.24 36.44 -0.49
N GLN A 274 22.78 36.80 -1.69
CA GLN A 274 21.89 37.94 -1.88
C GLN A 274 20.45 37.51 -2.11
N THR A 275 19.53 38.08 -1.34
CA THR A 275 18.09 38.01 -1.57
C THR A 275 17.71 39.11 -2.55
N VAL A 276 17.63 38.80 -3.84
CA VAL A 276 17.16 39.79 -4.84
C VAL A 276 15.63 39.81 -4.84
N THR A 277 15.06 40.95 -4.45
CA THR A 277 13.64 41.26 -4.71
C THR A 277 13.56 41.82 -6.13
N GLU A 278 13.09 41.02 -7.10
CA GLU A 278 12.89 41.49 -8.47
C GLU A 278 11.80 42.57 -8.51
N THR A 279 12.21 43.82 -8.74
CA THR A 279 11.32 44.89 -9.21
C THR A 279 11.50 45.00 -10.71
N THR A 280 10.52 44.53 -11.48
CA THR A 280 10.59 44.56 -12.94
C THR A 280 10.27 45.98 -13.43
N THR A 281 11.30 46.73 -13.84
CA THR A 281 11.12 47.93 -14.65
C THR A 281 11.44 47.57 -16.10
N GLN A 282 10.47 47.77 -17.00
CA GLN A 282 10.64 47.53 -18.42
C GLN A 282 11.44 48.67 -19.06
N THR A 283 12.48 48.32 -19.81
CA THR A 283 13.03 49.18 -20.87
C THR A 283 13.36 48.30 -22.06
N ALA A 284 12.99 48.79 -23.24
CA ALA A 284 12.89 48.05 -24.48
C ALA A 284 14.23 47.86 -25.21
N ALA A 285 14.19 46.86 -26.09
CA ALA A 285 15.02 46.61 -27.27
C ALA A 285 16.37 45.91 -27.09
N GLY A 286 16.50 44.75 -27.75
CA GLY A 286 17.80 44.25 -28.21
C GLY A 286 18.03 42.73 -28.22
N GLY A 287 17.23 41.95 -28.95
CA GLY A 287 17.66 40.72 -29.64
C GLY A 287 17.93 39.43 -28.83
N GLY A 288 17.30 38.33 -29.26
CA GLY A 288 17.75 36.97 -28.96
C GLY A 288 16.70 36.06 -28.33
N VAL A 289 16.08 35.22 -29.15
CA VAL A 289 14.94 34.35 -28.85
C VAL A 289 15.40 33.05 -28.16
N CYS A 290 14.88 32.74 -26.96
CA CYS A 290 14.79 31.37 -26.45
C CYS A 290 13.78 31.22 -25.27
N GLY A 291 12.48 31.02 -25.59
CA GLY A 291 11.42 30.47 -24.70
C GLY A 291 10.95 31.33 -23.51
N PRO A 292 9.77 31.09 -22.86
CA PRO A 292 8.66 30.19 -23.14
C PRO A 292 7.36 30.98 -23.46
N ALA A 293 7.43 31.94 -24.40
CA ALA A 293 6.25 32.64 -24.93
C ALA A 293 5.44 31.83 -25.97
N ALA A 294 5.73 30.53 -26.12
CA ALA A 294 5.07 29.64 -27.07
C ALA A 294 3.83 28.90 -26.50
N ILE A 295 3.50 29.06 -25.21
CA ILE A 295 2.41 28.27 -24.58
C ILE A 295 1.12 29.09 -24.39
N LEU A 296 1.18 30.43 -24.46
CA LEU A 296 -0.03 31.27 -24.42
C LEU A 296 -0.67 31.52 -25.80
N GLY A 297 0.03 31.18 -26.89
CA GLY A 297 -0.49 31.26 -28.26
C GLY A 297 -1.48 30.15 -28.63
N PHE A 298 -1.38 28.97 -28.02
CA PHE A 298 -2.22 27.81 -28.38
C PHE A 298 -3.57 27.74 -27.65
N ALA A 299 -3.81 28.59 -26.65
CA ALA A 299 -5.08 28.64 -25.93
C ALA A 299 -6.08 29.69 -26.49
N LEU A 300 -5.62 30.66 -27.29
CA LEU A 300 -6.46 31.78 -27.77
C LEU A 300 -6.79 31.71 -29.27
N LEU A 301 -6.08 30.89 -30.05
CA LEU A 301 -6.33 30.72 -31.48
C LEU A 301 -7.66 30.02 -31.84
N PRO A 302 -8.22 29.09 -31.03
CA PRO A 302 -9.56 28.54 -31.30
C PRO A 302 -10.69 29.55 -31.02
N LEU A 303 -10.47 30.51 -30.11
CA LEU A 303 -11.49 31.48 -29.69
C LEU A 303 -11.60 32.71 -30.62
N LEU A 304 -10.54 33.05 -31.35
CA LEU A 304 -10.58 34.11 -32.37
C LEU A 304 -11.10 33.61 -33.73
N ALA A 305 -10.97 32.33 -34.05
CA ALA A 305 -11.55 31.72 -35.25
C ALA A 305 -13.09 31.60 -35.17
N LEU A 306 -13.66 31.47 -33.97
CA LEU A 306 -15.12 31.43 -33.75
C LEU A 306 -15.81 32.80 -33.80
N ARG A 307 -15.07 33.90 -33.69
CA ARG A 307 -15.63 35.27 -33.72
C ARG A 307 -15.58 35.95 -35.11
N LYS A 308 -14.95 35.31 -36.10
CA LYS A 308 -14.88 35.81 -37.50
C LYS A 308 -15.90 35.15 -38.46
N LYS A 309 -16.77 34.27 -37.96
CA LYS A 309 -17.95 33.71 -38.70
C LYS A 309 -19.30 34.32 -38.27
N ARG A 310 -19.28 35.42 -37.51
CA ARG A 310 -20.46 36.24 -37.18
C ARG A 310 -20.15 37.73 -37.37
N LYS A 311 -19.96 38.12 -38.63
CA LYS A 311 -20.29 39.42 -39.19
C LYS A 311 -20.70 39.18 -40.63
#